data_AF-A0A6J7MFP7-F1
#
_entry.id   AF-A0A6J7MFP7-F1
#
_cell.length_a   1.000
_cell.length_b   1.000
_cell.length_c   1.000
_cell.angle_alpha   90.00
_cell.angle_beta   90.00
_cell.angle_gamma   90.00
#
_symmetry.space_group_name_H-M   'P 1'
#
loop_
_entity.id
_entity.type
_entity.pdbx_description
1 polymer ?
#
loop_
_entity_poly.entity_id
_entity_poly.type
_entity_poly.pdbx_seq_one_letter_code
_entity_poly.pdbx_strand_id
1 'polypeptide(L)'
;MTGSETTNVPLAQSEISSTPVAGADKASASASASASASAAPSSVASTPSKKINGQLNGLAIKGANITFAGLDSEGIPTGFTVTDSSNKPGRLFVSKDTPTLTDSGIILETKAMTAAAGPNLLINQTITVDGSGTSYLATAAVGINGYWAQLNLSSVSTNIEHLSNGQYLMTVTMIVDSAQTGASDMQLATNAIGYDLSSTPKAITERLLLTPGKTQILAQAISISTPKGATT
;
A
#
# COMPACT_ATOMS: atom_id res chain seq x y z
N MET A 1 -55.28 49.88 -9.55
CA MET A 1 -55.89 48.57 -9.87
C MET A 1 -55.25 47.57 -8.91
N THR A 2 -55.94 47.24 -7.81
CA THR A 2 -56.53 45.91 -7.50
C THR A 2 -55.46 44.84 -7.28
N GLY A 3 -55.36 44.11 -6.18
CA GLY A 3 -56.18 43.87 -5.00
C GLY A 3 -55.46 42.81 -4.14
N SER A 4 -55.84 42.74 -2.87
CA SER A 4 -55.47 41.71 -1.88
C SER A 4 -55.89 40.29 -2.29
N GLU A 5 -55.19 39.25 -1.83
CA GLU A 5 -55.81 38.15 -1.05
C GLU A 5 -54.83 37.08 -0.56
N THR A 6 -54.95 36.79 0.73
CA THR A 6 -54.42 35.66 1.49
C THR A 6 -55.30 34.42 1.21
N THR A 7 -54.75 33.21 1.25
CA THR A 7 -55.56 31.99 1.46
C THR A 7 -54.82 31.07 2.44
N ASN A 8 -55.52 30.77 3.53
CA ASN A 8 -55.10 29.88 4.61
C ASN A 8 -56.18 28.81 4.81
N VAL A 9 -55.76 27.53 4.70
CA VAL A 9 -56.22 26.26 5.35
C VAL A 9 -57.69 25.77 5.20
N PRO A 10 -58.01 24.45 5.26
CA PRO A 10 -57.85 23.62 6.49
C PRO A 10 -57.45 22.12 6.32
N LEU A 11 -57.20 21.54 7.49
CA LEU A 11 -56.88 20.16 7.92
C LEU A 11 -57.81 19.04 7.41
N ALA A 12 -57.26 17.82 7.34
CA ALA A 12 -57.92 16.61 7.84
C ALA A 12 -56.92 15.62 8.47
N GLN A 13 -56.99 15.47 9.78
CA GLN A 13 -56.51 14.32 10.56
C GLN A 13 -57.57 13.21 10.50
N SER A 14 -57.16 11.93 10.57
CA SER A 14 -57.99 10.89 11.19
C SER A 14 -57.13 9.73 11.75
N GLU A 15 -56.76 9.90 13.01
CA GLU A 15 -56.76 9.00 14.17
C GLU A 15 -57.01 7.46 14.08
N ILE A 16 -56.02 6.73 14.63
CA ILE A 16 -55.99 5.58 15.60
C ILE A 16 -56.99 4.40 15.62
N SER A 17 -56.42 3.18 15.82
CA SER A 17 -56.77 2.08 16.77
C SER A 17 -56.45 0.70 16.15
N SER A 18 -56.02 -0.38 16.80
CA SER A 18 -55.72 -0.78 18.20
C SER A 18 -55.12 -2.21 18.17
N THR A 19 -54.20 -2.51 19.10
CA THR A 19 -53.49 -3.79 19.43
C THR A 19 -54.40 -4.93 19.97
N PRO A 20 -53.96 -6.07 20.59
CA PRO A 20 -52.71 -6.90 20.64
C PRO A 20 -52.99 -8.44 20.50
N VAL A 21 -52.06 -9.34 20.92
CA VAL A 21 -52.16 -10.79 21.36
C VAL A 21 -51.18 -11.70 20.57
N ALA A 22 -50.35 -12.59 21.12
CA ALA A 22 -49.98 -12.98 22.50
C ALA A 22 -48.65 -13.76 22.46
N GLY A 23 -47.91 -13.76 23.57
CA GLY A 23 -46.88 -14.76 23.84
C GLY A 23 -47.49 -16.04 24.46
N ALA A 24 -46.82 -17.18 24.26
CA ALA A 24 -46.91 -18.35 25.13
C ALA A 24 -45.74 -19.32 24.89
N ASP A 25 -45.34 -19.94 25.99
CA ASP A 25 -44.15 -20.68 26.31
C ASP A 25 -44.01 -22.13 25.75
N LYS A 26 -42.74 -22.50 25.49
CA LYS A 26 -41.99 -23.66 26.05
C LYS A 26 -42.44 -25.14 25.85
N ALA A 27 -41.38 -25.93 25.57
CA ALA A 27 -41.15 -27.39 25.79
C ALA A 27 -41.73 -28.35 24.73
N SER A 28 -41.12 -29.50 24.42
CA SER A 28 -39.82 -30.15 24.65
C SER A 28 -39.94 -31.53 23.99
N ALA A 29 -38.98 -31.98 23.19
CA ALA A 29 -38.64 -33.41 23.09
C ALA A 29 -37.28 -33.61 22.42
N SER A 30 -36.39 -34.21 23.19
CA SER A 30 -35.03 -34.65 22.89
C SER A 30 -34.99 -35.87 21.96
N ALA A 31 -33.99 -35.93 21.08
CA ALA A 31 -33.31 -37.18 20.74
C ALA A 31 -31.82 -36.91 20.52
N SER A 32 -31.03 -37.50 21.41
CA SER A 32 -29.57 -37.44 21.52
C SER A 32 -28.89 -38.29 20.46
N ALA A 33 -27.79 -37.78 19.88
CA ALA A 33 -26.70 -38.62 19.40
C ALA A 33 -25.37 -37.85 19.57
N SER A 34 -24.61 -38.28 20.57
CA SER A 34 -23.25 -37.86 20.89
C SER A 34 -22.26 -38.45 19.88
N ALA A 35 -21.35 -37.62 19.37
CA ALA A 35 -20.00 -38.04 18.97
C ALA A 35 -19.04 -36.85 19.06
N SER A 36 -18.25 -36.83 20.13
CA SER A 36 -17.12 -35.95 20.33
C SER A 36 -15.94 -36.41 19.48
N ALA A 37 -15.34 -35.51 18.70
CA ALA A 37 -13.98 -35.68 18.17
C ALA A 37 -13.32 -34.30 18.01
N SER A 38 -12.55 -33.94 19.02
CA SER A 38 -11.54 -32.88 18.99
C SER A 38 -10.46 -33.24 17.96
N ALA A 39 -10.28 -32.38 16.94
CA ALA A 39 -9.14 -32.46 16.04
C ALA A 39 -8.18 -31.32 16.35
N ALA A 40 -7.11 -31.66 17.08
CA ALA A 40 -5.95 -30.81 17.28
C ALA A 40 -5.26 -30.52 15.94
N PRO A 41 -4.72 -29.30 15.71
CA PRO A 41 -3.89 -29.06 14.55
C PRO A 41 -2.57 -29.83 14.68
N SER A 42 -2.27 -30.67 13.70
CA SER A 42 -1.02 -31.41 13.59
C SER A 42 0.15 -30.47 13.31
N SER A 43 1.08 -30.41 14.26
CA SER A 43 2.38 -29.79 14.12
C SER A 43 3.23 -30.57 13.11
N VAL A 44 3.44 -30.02 11.92
CA VAL A 44 4.49 -30.48 11.00
C VAL A 44 5.81 -29.79 11.37
N ALA A 45 6.77 -30.61 11.74
CA ALA A 45 8.11 -30.23 12.18
C ALA A 45 8.85 -29.41 11.11
N SER A 46 9.40 -28.27 11.54
CA SER A 46 10.33 -27.43 10.78
C SER A 46 11.74 -28.01 10.83
N THR A 47 12.17 -28.62 9.72
CA THR A 47 13.58 -28.90 9.43
C THR A 47 14.35 -27.61 9.07
N PRO A 48 15.68 -27.56 9.32
CA PRO A 48 16.40 -26.33 9.68
C PRO A 48 16.61 -25.35 8.54
N SER A 49 16.35 -24.07 8.82
CA SER A 49 16.56 -22.92 7.95
C SER A 49 18.05 -22.73 7.64
N LYS A 50 18.48 -23.03 6.41
CA LYS A 50 19.71 -22.46 5.86
C LYS A 50 19.49 -20.96 5.68
N LYS A 51 20.28 -20.15 6.40
CA LYS A 51 20.34 -18.69 6.20
C LYS A 51 20.68 -18.42 4.73
N ILE A 52 19.80 -17.71 4.02
CA ILE A 52 20.12 -17.07 2.74
C ILE A 52 20.27 -15.58 3.03
N ASN A 53 21.51 -15.14 3.19
CA ASN A 53 21.88 -13.74 3.07
C ASN A 53 22.32 -13.54 1.62
N GLY A 54 21.43 -13.04 0.77
CA GLY A 54 21.81 -12.67 -0.60
C GLY A 54 20.67 -12.78 -1.61
N GLN A 55 20.38 -11.63 -2.23
CA GLN A 55 19.59 -11.45 -3.46
C GLN A 55 18.09 -11.73 -3.38
N LEU A 56 17.34 -10.69 -3.02
CA LEU A 56 15.95 -10.55 -3.41
C LEU A 56 15.87 -10.25 -4.92
N ASN A 57 16.07 -11.28 -5.74
CA ASN A 57 15.68 -11.26 -7.14
C ASN A 57 14.24 -11.81 -7.24
N GLY A 58 13.27 -10.91 -7.17
CA GLY A 58 11.98 -11.05 -7.87
C GLY A 58 10.81 -11.74 -7.18
N LEU A 59 10.99 -12.54 -6.12
CA LEU A 59 9.87 -13.18 -5.41
C LEU A 59 9.94 -12.90 -3.91
N ALA A 60 8.98 -12.14 -3.39
CA ALA A 60 8.80 -11.93 -1.96
C ALA A 60 8.39 -13.25 -1.28
N ILE A 61 9.38 -13.98 -0.73
CA ILE A 61 9.11 -15.14 0.13
C ILE A 61 8.70 -14.61 1.50
N LYS A 62 7.45 -14.87 1.90
CA LYS A 62 6.94 -14.65 3.25
C LYS A 62 7.90 -15.28 4.26
N GLY A 63 8.69 -14.44 4.96
CA GLY A 63 9.64 -14.86 6.00
C GLY A 63 11.13 -14.59 5.73
N ALA A 64 11.53 -14.03 4.58
CA ALA A 64 12.90 -13.53 4.41
C ALA A 64 13.04 -12.11 4.98
N ASN A 65 14.00 -11.88 5.86
CA ASN A 65 14.30 -10.54 6.38
C ASN A 65 14.80 -9.66 5.24
N ILE A 66 13.97 -8.72 4.78
CA ILE A 66 14.34 -7.71 3.79
C ILE A 66 15.25 -6.68 4.49
N THR A 67 16.46 -6.48 3.94
CA THR A 67 17.44 -5.55 4.52
C THR A 67 18.00 -4.62 3.45
N PHE A 68 17.86 -3.32 3.65
CA PHE A 68 18.52 -2.25 2.90
C PHE A 68 18.47 -0.94 3.70
N ALA A 69 19.16 0.10 3.24
CA ALA A 69 19.31 1.35 3.96
C ALA A 69 17.96 2.04 4.25
N GLY A 70 17.78 2.45 5.51
CA GLY A 70 16.55 3.07 6.02
C GLY A 70 15.52 2.10 6.61
N LEU A 71 15.84 0.81 6.64
CA LEU A 71 15.14 -0.17 7.46
C LEU A 71 15.86 -0.39 8.79
N ASP A 72 15.11 -0.71 9.85
CA ASP A 72 15.67 -1.23 11.09
C ASP A 72 15.97 -2.74 11.00
N SER A 73 16.37 -3.34 12.13
CA SER A 73 16.69 -4.76 12.23
C SER A 73 15.51 -5.71 11.96
N GLU A 74 14.27 -5.21 12.08
CA GLU A 74 13.04 -5.95 11.81
C GLU A 74 12.54 -5.70 10.37
N GLY A 75 13.27 -4.89 9.61
CA GLY A 75 12.90 -4.51 8.25
C GLY A 75 11.83 -3.43 8.20
N ILE A 76 11.56 -2.71 9.28
CA ILE A 76 10.56 -1.63 9.34
C ILE A 76 11.25 -0.32 8.92
N PRO A 77 10.63 0.48 8.03
CA PRO A 77 11.15 1.80 7.66
C PRO A 77 11.25 2.73 8.87
N THR A 78 12.41 3.35 9.07
CA THR A 78 12.64 4.31 10.17
C THR A 78 12.46 5.76 9.74
N GLY A 79 12.20 6.01 8.46
CA GLY A 79 12.03 7.34 7.88
C GLY A 79 11.68 7.28 6.40
N PHE A 80 11.97 8.37 5.67
CA PHE A 80 11.72 8.50 4.24
C PHE A 80 13.05 8.41 3.48
N THR A 81 13.37 7.23 2.95
CA THR A 81 14.67 6.93 2.35
C THR A 81 14.57 6.22 1.01
N VAL A 82 15.55 6.48 0.15
CA VAL A 82 15.73 5.77 -1.12
C VAL A 82 17.18 5.37 -1.26
N THR A 83 17.43 4.17 -1.76
CA THR A 83 18.78 3.68 -2.06
C THR A 83 18.77 2.88 -3.35
N ASP A 84 19.94 2.68 -3.93
CA ASP A 84 20.19 1.67 -4.95
C ASP A 84 20.96 0.48 -4.35
N SER A 85 21.51 -0.37 -5.23
CA SER A 85 22.31 -1.54 -4.90
C SER A 85 23.64 -1.23 -4.18
N SER A 86 24.09 0.04 -4.18
CA SER A 86 25.24 0.53 -3.40
C SER A 86 24.90 0.76 -1.93
N ASN A 87 23.62 0.66 -1.56
CA ASN A 87 23.11 0.77 -0.20
C ASN A 87 23.43 2.11 0.50
N LYS A 88 23.61 3.20 -0.26
CA LYS A 88 23.80 4.56 0.25
C LYS A 88 22.44 5.24 0.38
N PRO A 89 22.01 5.64 1.60
CA PRO A 89 20.70 6.24 1.78
C PRO A 89 20.65 7.69 1.28
N GLY A 90 19.77 7.94 0.32
CA GLY A 90 19.20 9.25 0.04
C GLY A 90 17.92 9.50 0.85
N ARG A 91 17.41 10.73 0.76
CA ARG A 91 16.15 11.14 1.38
C ARG A 91 15.02 11.18 0.36
N LEU A 92 13.84 10.77 0.79
CA LEU A 92 12.59 10.94 0.06
C LEU A 92 11.79 12.11 0.62
N PHE A 93 11.09 12.79 -0.27
CA PHE A 93 9.90 13.55 0.05
C PHE A 93 8.70 12.68 -0.30
N VAL A 94 7.80 12.48 0.65
CA VAL A 94 6.51 11.83 0.43
C VAL A 94 5.42 12.84 0.74
N SER A 95 4.52 13.07 -0.22
CA SER A 95 3.41 13.99 -0.03
C SER A 95 2.47 13.51 1.07
N LYS A 96 1.94 14.46 1.85
CA LYS A 96 0.98 14.21 2.95
C LYS A 96 -0.40 14.62 2.49
N ASP A 97 -0.90 13.94 1.48
CA ASP A 97 -2.19 14.24 0.89
C ASP A 97 -3.34 13.77 1.80
N THR A 98 -4.45 14.50 1.76
CA THR A 98 -5.65 14.14 2.54
C THR A 98 -6.32 12.93 1.89
N PRO A 99 -6.54 11.82 2.62
CA PRO A 99 -7.25 10.67 2.07
C PRO A 99 -8.69 11.04 1.72
N THR A 100 -9.17 10.51 0.61
CA THR A 100 -10.53 10.73 0.13
C THR A 100 -11.42 9.56 0.53
N LEU A 101 -12.54 9.84 1.19
CA LEU A 101 -13.58 8.85 1.46
C LEU A 101 -14.48 8.72 0.23
N THR A 102 -14.72 7.49 -0.19
CA THR A 102 -15.60 7.10 -1.28
C THR A 102 -16.67 6.14 -0.74
N ASP A 103 -17.72 5.89 -1.51
CA ASP A 103 -18.78 4.94 -1.12
C ASP A 103 -18.24 3.52 -0.89
N SER A 104 -17.15 3.16 -1.57
CA SER A 104 -16.53 1.82 -1.48
C SER A 104 -15.46 1.72 -0.39
N GLY A 105 -14.96 2.84 0.13
CA GLY A 105 -13.81 2.85 1.04
C GLY A 105 -12.96 4.11 0.96
N ILE A 106 -11.68 4.02 1.33
CA ILE A 106 -10.75 5.15 1.40
C ILE A 106 -9.71 5.04 0.29
N ILE A 107 -9.39 6.17 -0.35
CA ILE A 107 -8.30 6.30 -1.31
C ILE A 107 -7.27 7.28 -0.76
N LEU A 108 -6.00 6.85 -0.69
CA LEU A 108 -4.85 7.67 -0.38
C LEU A 108 -3.94 7.72 -1.61
N GLU A 109 -3.94 8.86 -2.30
CA GLU A 109 -2.99 9.14 -3.37
C GLU A 109 -1.80 9.90 -2.80
N THR A 110 -0.58 9.44 -3.04
CA THR A 110 0.63 10.15 -2.63
C THR A 110 1.70 10.08 -3.71
N LYS A 111 2.73 10.89 -3.56
CA LYS A 111 3.90 10.91 -4.42
C LYS A 111 5.15 10.77 -3.57
N ALA A 112 6.03 9.85 -3.93
CA ALA A 112 7.37 9.73 -3.38
C ALA A 112 8.38 10.24 -4.41
N MET A 113 9.19 11.23 -4.05
CA MET A 113 10.23 11.80 -4.90
C MET A 113 11.55 11.91 -4.14
N THR A 114 12.67 11.71 -4.84
CA THR A 114 13.99 11.92 -4.26
C THR A 114 14.18 13.38 -3.88
N ALA A 115 14.51 13.61 -2.61
CA ALA A 115 14.67 14.94 -2.02
C ALA A 115 16.13 15.31 -1.73
N ALA A 116 17.03 14.32 -1.64
CA ALA A 116 18.48 14.56 -1.60
C ALA A 116 19.29 13.25 -1.71
N ALA A 117 20.47 13.31 -2.31
CA ALA A 117 21.60 12.37 -2.12
C ALA A 117 21.30 10.88 -2.43
N GLY A 118 20.20 10.58 -3.12
CA GLY A 118 19.81 9.25 -3.55
C GLY A 118 19.65 9.16 -5.07
N PRO A 119 19.35 7.97 -5.60
CA PRO A 119 19.05 7.82 -7.02
C PRO A 119 17.78 8.60 -7.35
N ASN A 120 17.78 9.33 -8.46
CA ASN A 120 16.64 10.10 -8.92
C ASN A 120 15.46 9.16 -9.19
N LEU A 121 14.44 9.25 -8.35
CA LEU A 121 13.25 8.43 -8.36
C LEU A 121 12.01 9.30 -8.14
N LEU A 122 10.95 9.00 -8.89
CA LEU A 122 9.61 9.51 -8.71
C LEU A 122 8.63 8.34 -8.78
N ILE A 123 7.74 8.23 -7.77
CA ILE A 123 6.65 7.27 -7.74
C ILE A 123 5.36 8.01 -7.43
N ASN A 124 4.34 7.84 -8.27
CA ASN A 124 2.97 8.15 -7.89
C ASN A 124 2.32 6.86 -7.42
N GLN A 125 1.78 6.87 -6.21
CA GLN A 125 1.27 5.69 -5.53
C GLN A 125 -0.15 5.94 -5.00
N THR A 126 -1.04 4.97 -5.21
CA THR A 126 -2.43 5.01 -4.76
C THR A 126 -2.69 3.79 -3.89
N ILE A 127 -3.10 4.02 -2.66
CA ILE A 127 -3.53 2.99 -1.70
C ILE A 127 -5.04 3.07 -1.58
N THR A 128 -5.72 1.98 -1.91
CA THR A 128 -7.18 1.88 -1.76
C THR A 128 -7.51 0.87 -0.68
N VAL A 129 -8.37 1.24 0.25
CA VAL A 129 -8.86 0.39 1.34
C VAL A 129 -10.37 0.29 1.20
N ASP A 130 -10.87 -0.88 0.80
CA ASP A 130 -12.28 -1.13 0.53
C ASP A 130 -12.72 -2.49 1.12
N GLY A 131 -13.97 -2.89 0.83
CA GLY A 131 -14.52 -4.17 1.28
C GLY A 131 -13.77 -5.41 0.77
N SER A 132 -12.92 -5.29 -0.25
CA SER A 132 -12.08 -6.36 -0.79
C SER A 132 -10.69 -6.42 -0.14
N GLY A 133 -10.36 -5.44 0.70
CA GLY A 133 -9.09 -5.37 1.42
C GLY A 133 -8.31 -4.10 1.10
N THR A 134 -6.99 -4.23 0.95
CA THR A 134 -6.12 -3.10 0.62
C THR A 134 -5.36 -3.40 -0.67
N SER A 135 -5.47 -2.49 -1.63
CA SER A 135 -4.77 -2.56 -2.91
C SER A 135 -3.80 -1.39 -3.06
N TYR A 136 -2.80 -1.58 -3.92
CA TYR A 136 -1.76 -0.60 -4.22
C TYR A 136 -1.56 -0.54 -5.72
N LEU A 137 -1.59 0.67 -6.27
CA LEU A 137 -1.22 0.97 -7.64
C LEU A 137 -0.07 1.96 -7.64
N ALA A 138 0.86 1.81 -8.57
CA ALA A 138 1.94 2.76 -8.73
C ALA A 138 2.39 2.94 -10.18
N THR A 139 2.87 4.15 -10.47
CA THR A 139 3.69 4.46 -11.64
C THR A 139 5.03 4.98 -11.14
N ALA A 140 6.11 4.65 -11.84
CA ALA A 140 7.44 5.03 -11.42
C ALA A 140 8.26 5.58 -12.59
N ALA A 141 9.14 6.54 -12.29
CA ALA A 141 10.14 7.07 -13.20
C ALA A 141 11.47 7.21 -12.46
N VAL A 142 12.57 7.07 -13.20
CA VAL A 142 13.94 7.19 -12.66
C VAL A 142 14.77 8.12 -13.54
N GLY A 143 15.80 8.72 -12.96
CA GLY A 143 16.80 9.47 -13.72
C GLY A 143 17.81 8.54 -14.37
N ILE A 144 18.03 8.69 -15.68
CA ILE A 144 19.06 8.00 -16.46
C ILE A 144 19.68 9.01 -17.44
N ASN A 145 21.01 9.15 -17.41
CA ASN A 145 21.77 9.98 -18.35
C ASN A 145 21.30 11.45 -18.46
N GLY A 146 20.90 12.07 -17.36
CA GLY A 146 20.45 13.45 -17.28
C GLY A 146 18.95 13.64 -17.49
N TYR A 147 18.18 12.57 -17.71
CA TYR A 147 16.78 12.66 -18.10
C TYR A 147 15.88 11.70 -17.32
N TRP A 148 14.63 12.10 -17.12
CA TRP A 148 13.60 11.23 -16.57
C TRP A 148 13.19 10.17 -17.58
N ALA A 149 13.25 8.91 -17.16
CA ALA A 149 12.78 7.75 -17.89
C ALA A 149 11.59 7.12 -17.16
N GLN A 150 10.44 7.05 -17.83
CA GLN A 150 9.26 6.39 -17.30
C GLN A 150 9.48 4.88 -17.31
N LEU A 151 9.18 4.20 -16.19
CA LEU A 151 9.32 2.75 -16.11
C LEU A 151 8.07 2.05 -16.64
N ASN A 152 8.28 1.06 -17.48
CA ASN A 152 7.28 0.07 -17.84
C ASN A 152 7.37 -1.10 -16.85
N LEU A 153 6.32 -1.28 -16.05
CA LEU A 153 6.27 -2.29 -15.01
C LEU A 153 5.57 -3.55 -15.54
N SER A 154 6.24 -4.70 -15.49
CA SER A 154 5.62 -5.98 -15.86
C SER A 154 4.69 -6.51 -14.76
N SER A 155 5.00 -6.19 -13.50
CA SER A 155 4.16 -6.58 -12.37
C SER A 155 4.39 -5.67 -11.16
N VAL A 156 3.34 -5.54 -10.36
CA VAL A 156 3.38 -4.92 -9.04
C VAL A 156 2.77 -5.94 -8.07
N SER A 157 3.55 -6.36 -7.08
CA SER A 157 3.11 -7.32 -6.06
C SER A 157 3.15 -6.67 -4.69
N THR A 158 2.15 -6.98 -3.87
CA THR A 158 2.04 -6.43 -2.53
C THR A 158 1.83 -7.51 -1.48
N ASN A 159 2.38 -7.27 -0.31
CA ASN A 159 2.10 -8.04 0.90
C ASN A 159 1.89 -7.07 2.06
N ILE A 160 0.84 -7.27 2.84
CA ILE A 160 0.48 -6.39 3.95
C ILE A 160 0.50 -7.21 5.23
N GLU A 161 1.25 -6.73 6.20
CA GLU A 161 1.39 -7.31 7.52
C GLU A 161 0.82 -6.37 8.58
N HIS A 162 0.09 -6.93 9.54
CA HIS A 162 -0.39 -6.19 10.70
C HIS A 162 0.63 -6.29 11.82
N LEU A 163 1.04 -5.16 12.37
CA LEU A 163 2.03 -5.07 13.44
C LEU A 163 1.35 -5.08 14.82
N SER A 164 2.09 -5.49 15.85
CA SER A 164 1.60 -5.57 17.23
C SER A 164 1.18 -4.22 17.82
N ASN A 165 1.70 -3.12 17.27
CA ASN A 165 1.35 -1.75 17.64
C ASN A 165 0.14 -1.17 16.88
N GLY A 166 -0.57 -2.01 16.11
CA GLY A 166 -1.77 -1.62 15.35
C GLY A 166 -1.47 -0.96 13.99
N GLN A 167 -0.20 -0.71 13.66
CA GLN A 167 0.19 -0.20 12.35
C GLN A 167 0.20 -1.32 11.30
N TYR A 168 0.30 -0.92 10.02
CA TYR A 168 0.44 -1.87 8.93
C TYR A 168 1.75 -1.66 8.20
N LEU A 169 2.38 -2.77 7.84
CA LEU A 169 3.61 -2.79 7.07
C LEU A 169 3.32 -3.38 5.69
N MET A 170 3.37 -2.53 4.68
CA MET A 170 3.17 -2.93 3.30
C MET A 170 4.52 -3.09 2.61
N THR A 171 4.71 -4.25 1.97
CA THR A 171 5.85 -4.52 1.10
C THR A 171 5.36 -4.50 -0.33
N VAL A 172 5.98 -3.67 -1.16
CA VAL A 172 5.70 -3.59 -2.59
C VAL A 172 6.92 -4.05 -3.35
N THR A 173 6.75 -4.90 -4.35
CA THR A 173 7.81 -5.23 -5.31
C THR A 173 7.28 -4.98 -6.71
N MET A 174 7.89 -4.01 -7.39
CA MET A 174 7.66 -3.70 -8.79
C MET A 174 8.76 -4.36 -9.62
N ILE A 175 8.37 -5.14 -10.63
CA ILE A 175 9.30 -5.68 -11.62
C ILE A 175 9.28 -4.77 -12.85
N VAL A 176 10.46 -4.38 -13.28
CA VAL A 176 10.65 -3.42 -14.38
C VAL A 176 11.03 -4.19 -15.64
N ASP A 177 10.24 -4.02 -16.69
CA ASP A 177 10.52 -4.58 -18.01
C ASP A 177 11.49 -3.67 -18.79
N SER A 178 11.14 -2.39 -18.89
CA SER A 178 11.92 -1.39 -19.63
C SER A 178 11.80 0.01 -19.03
N ALA A 179 12.68 0.91 -19.46
CA ALA A 179 12.58 2.33 -19.19
C ALA A 179 12.46 3.08 -20.51
N GLN A 180 11.49 3.98 -20.59
CA GLN A 180 11.22 4.79 -21.77
C GLN A 180 11.62 6.23 -21.49
N THR A 181 12.64 6.69 -22.20
CA THR A 181 12.95 8.12 -22.32
C THR A 181 12.10 8.71 -23.43
N GLY A 182 11.59 9.93 -23.25
CA GLY A 182 10.92 10.66 -24.32
C GLY A 182 11.78 10.79 -25.58
N ALA A 183 11.15 11.14 -26.71
CA ALA A 183 11.87 11.55 -27.91
C ALA A 183 12.88 12.67 -27.56
N SER A 184 14.01 12.73 -28.27
CA SER A 184 15.15 13.60 -27.92
C SER A 184 14.80 15.08 -27.75
N ASP A 185 13.71 15.54 -28.37
CA ASP A 185 13.17 16.91 -28.29
C ASP A 185 12.17 17.15 -27.14
N MET A 186 11.72 16.10 -26.46
CA MET A 186 10.75 16.15 -25.37
C MET A 186 11.28 15.55 -24.05
N GLN A 187 12.59 15.45 -23.89
CA GLN A 187 13.19 14.89 -22.68
C GLN A 187 13.14 15.88 -21.52
N LEU A 188 12.62 15.42 -20.38
CA LEU A 188 12.61 16.18 -19.14
C LEU A 188 13.92 15.93 -18.39
N ALA A 189 14.70 16.99 -18.18
CA ALA A 189 15.96 16.90 -17.45
C ALA A 189 15.73 16.50 -15.98
N THR A 190 16.62 15.67 -15.45
CA THR A 190 16.73 15.45 -14.01
C THR A 190 17.33 16.69 -13.33
N ASN A 191 17.13 16.82 -12.03
CA ASN A 191 17.70 17.91 -11.24
C ASN A 191 18.93 17.42 -10.46
N ALA A 192 19.72 18.35 -9.93
CA ALA A 192 20.91 18.04 -9.13
C ALA A 192 20.60 17.64 -7.66
N ILE A 193 19.36 17.22 -7.37
CA ILE A 193 18.94 16.85 -6.01
C ILE A 193 19.38 15.41 -5.67
N GLY A 194 19.35 14.52 -6.65
CA GLY A 194 19.88 13.17 -6.57
C GLY A 194 20.92 12.88 -7.65
N TYR A 195 21.16 11.60 -7.91
CA TYR A 195 22.02 11.13 -8.99
C TYR A 195 21.27 10.18 -9.92
N ASP A 196 21.71 10.08 -11.17
CA ASP A 196 21.08 9.19 -12.14
C ASP A 196 21.62 7.77 -12.04
N LEU A 197 20.76 6.81 -12.37
CA LEU A 197 21.15 5.42 -12.53
C LEU A 197 21.94 5.27 -13.84
N SER A 198 22.93 4.38 -13.83
CA SER A 198 23.72 4.07 -15.03
C SER A 198 23.04 3.10 -15.99
N SER A 199 21.90 2.52 -15.60
CA SER A 199 21.09 1.64 -16.45
C SER A 199 19.66 1.47 -15.91
N THR A 200 18.78 0.93 -16.75
CA THR A 200 17.41 0.57 -16.35
C THR A 200 17.39 -0.38 -15.16
N PRO A 201 16.67 -0.07 -14.07
CA PRO A 201 16.55 -0.96 -12.94
C PRO A 201 15.79 -2.24 -13.31
N LYS A 202 16.01 -3.31 -12.55
CA LYS A 202 15.31 -4.60 -12.70
C LYS A 202 14.12 -4.72 -11.76
N ALA A 203 14.21 -4.12 -10.59
CA ALA A 203 13.12 -4.10 -9.63
C ALA A 203 13.22 -2.88 -8.72
N ILE A 204 12.08 -2.47 -8.19
CA ILE A 204 11.97 -1.51 -7.10
C ILE A 204 11.25 -2.21 -5.96
N THR A 205 11.88 -2.25 -4.79
CA THR A 205 11.29 -2.80 -3.57
C THR A 205 10.98 -1.66 -2.61
N GLU A 206 9.74 -1.57 -2.16
CA GLU A 206 9.31 -0.59 -1.18
C GLU A 206 8.83 -1.24 0.11
N ARG A 207 9.07 -0.55 1.21
CA ARG A 207 8.50 -0.84 2.52
C ARG A 207 7.79 0.43 2.99
N LEU A 208 6.49 0.34 3.24
CA LEU A 208 5.66 1.44 3.71
C LEU A 208 5.10 1.09 5.08
N LEU A 209 5.36 1.96 6.05
CA LEU A 209 4.73 1.92 7.37
C LEU A 209 3.49 2.81 7.32
N LEU A 210 2.32 2.24 7.55
CA LEU A 210 1.02 2.89 7.45
C LEU A 210 0.35 3.03 8.82
N THR A 211 -0.47 4.06 8.98
CA THR A 211 -1.35 4.19 10.16
C THR A 211 -2.30 2.99 10.30
N PRO A 212 -2.93 2.78 11.48
CA PRO A 212 -3.93 1.72 11.66
C PRO A 212 -5.09 1.80 10.64
N GLY A 213 -5.51 3.02 10.29
CA GLY A 213 -6.52 3.25 9.26
C GLY A 213 -6.01 3.14 7.82
N LYS A 214 -4.70 2.94 7.61
CA LYS A 214 -4.01 2.97 6.30
C LYS A 214 -4.25 4.27 5.52
N THR A 215 -4.53 5.34 6.26
CA THR A 215 -4.87 6.67 5.74
C THR A 215 -3.67 7.59 5.59
N GLN A 216 -2.49 7.15 6.03
CA GLN A 216 -1.26 7.93 5.95
C GLN A 216 -0.04 7.00 5.92
N ILE A 217 0.99 7.41 5.17
CA ILE A 217 2.33 6.82 5.20
C ILE A 217 3.16 7.53 6.28
N LEU A 218 3.60 6.76 7.27
CA LEU A 218 4.39 7.24 8.41
C LEU A 218 5.89 7.19 8.14
N ALA A 219 6.33 6.18 7.38
CA ALA A 219 7.70 6.03 6.90
C ALA A 219 7.70 5.19 5.62
N GLN A 220 8.67 5.43 4.73
CA GLN A 220 8.82 4.73 3.47
C GLN A 220 10.29 4.56 3.12
N ALA A 221 10.71 3.32 2.91
CA ALA A 221 12.06 2.99 2.48
C ALA A 221 11.99 2.28 1.12
N ILE A 222 12.77 2.75 0.16
CA ILE A 222 12.79 2.25 -1.21
C ILE A 222 14.19 1.78 -1.57
N SER A 223 14.29 0.60 -2.20
CA SER A 223 15.52 0.07 -2.78
C SER A 223 15.35 -0.21 -4.26
N ILE A 224 16.26 0.32 -5.06
CA ILE A 224 16.33 0.13 -6.50
C ILE A 224 17.39 -0.92 -6.83
N SER A 225 16.98 -2.00 -7.47
CA SER A 225 17.87 -3.07 -7.92
C SER A 225 18.33 -2.78 -9.34
N THR A 226 19.64 -2.57 -9.52
CA THR A 226 20.27 -2.38 -10.83
C THR A 226 20.98 -3.67 -11.28
N PRO A 227 21.18 -3.86 -12.60
CA PRO A 227 21.98 -4.98 -13.10
C PRO A 227 23.37 -5.03 -12.46
N LYS A 228 23.82 -6.24 -12.08
CA LYS A 228 25.16 -6.46 -11.50
C LYS A 228 26.24 -5.95 -12.47
N GLY A 229 27.04 -4.97 -12.02
CA GLY A 229 28.13 -4.36 -12.81
C GLY A 229 27.91 -2.88 -13.16
N ALA A 230 26.72 -2.34 -12.89
CA ALA A 230 26.45 -0.90 -12.96
C ALA A 230 26.99 -0.20 -11.70
N THR A 231 28.28 0.17 -11.67
CA THR A 231 28.77 1.13 -10.68
C THR A 231 28.28 2.53 -11.05
N THR A 232 27.86 3.28 -10.04
CA THR A 232 27.61 4.73 -10.12
C THR A 232 28.89 5.51 -10.33
#